data_AF-A0A4V3J870-F1
#
_entry.id   AF-A0A4V3J870-F1
#
_cell.length_a   1.000
_cell.length_b   1.000
_cell.length_c   1.000
_cell.angle_alpha   90.00
_cell.angle_beta   90.00
_cell.angle_gamma   90.00
#
_symmetry.space_group_name_H-M   'P 1'
#
loop_
_entity.id
_entity.type
_entity.pdbx_description
1 polymer ?
#
loop_
_entity_poly.entity_id
_entity_poly.type
_entity_poly.pdbx_seq_one_letter_code
_entity_poly.pdbx_strand_id
1 'polypeptide(L)'
;MTDSGSGHFRACVKAPGTLREAHVRFRSGSTDLWRVVKDRTSQKEYAFNSPSRHDVSADQNLGTVKVPAAMSNAWHITDTLNLLYWKRDNPTSACWTRHQVTGACDQLTFVWSRRETDEGAGYFDLDGTDYVIAAGDMTDSEHFTLHEAAHWFQWQLYGRDLPEATNCDPHFIEKRSSTTCAWTEGFADATAAYVLGDYRYVDETGGETSLENDATTPDWDPGDEVQGRVGSSLLDLWAKDGPDGGNWKRTLRLMAAEPSDDFREYFTVDRPEANPPLTTRGAARDIITQHTIDY
;
A
#
# COMPACT_ATOMS: atom_id res chain seq x y z
N MET A 1 -7.92 17.66 7.17
CA MET A 1 -9.19 17.49 7.92
C MET A 1 -10.34 17.33 6.93
N THR A 2 -10.30 16.29 6.10
CA THR A 2 -11.51 15.75 5.49
C THR A 2 -11.89 14.54 6.33
N ASP A 3 -13.18 14.41 6.62
CA ASP A 3 -13.72 13.20 7.23
C ASP A 3 -13.54 12.04 6.26
N SER A 4 -13.00 10.92 6.75
CA SER A 4 -12.62 9.78 5.91
C SER A 4 -13.81 8.99 5.36
N GLY A 5 -15.02 9.17 5.90
CA GLY A 5 -16.23 8.47 5.44
C GLY A 5 -17.12 9.32 4.53
N SER A 6 -17.05 10.66 4.64
CA SER A 6 -17.97 11.58 3.97
C SER A 6 -17.29 12.69 3.18
N GLY A 7 -15.97 12.85 3.28
CA GLY A 7 -15.21 13.93 2.63
C GLY A 7 -15.50 15.32 3.18
N HIS A 8 -16.35 15.45 4.22
CA HIS A 8 -16.68 16.73 4.83
C HIS A 8 -15.48 17.34 5.55
N PHE A 9 -15.30 18.65 5.45
CA PHE A 9 -14.27 19.38 6.19
C PHE A 9 -14.84 20.63 6.82
N ARG A 10 -14.22 21.07 7.92
CA ARG A 10 -14.41 22.39 8.51
C ARG A 10 -13.05 23.03 8.72
N ALA A 11 -12.79 24.16 8.08
CA ALA A 11 -11.60 24.95 8.29
C ALA A 11 -11.96 26.21 9.09
N CYS A 12 -11.20 26.48 10.15
CA CYS A 12 -11.42 27.64 11.02
C CYS A 12 -10.21 28.56 10.95
N VAL A 13 -10.44 29.88 10.86
CA VAL A 13 -9.40 30.90 10.91
C VAL A 13 -9.79 31.98 11.93
N LYS A 14 -8.83 32.42 12.74
CA LYS A 14 -9.02 33.57 13.64
C LYS A 14 -8.47 34.81 12.96
N ALA A 15 -9.34 35.80 12.72
CA ALA A 15 -8.97 37.09 12.17
C ALA A 15 -9.62 38.23 12.97
N PRO A 16 -8.95 39.40 13.09
CA PRO A 16 -9.43 40.53 13.89
C PRO A 16 -10.63 41.28 13.28
N GLY A 17 -11.16 40.83 12.13
CA GLY A 17 -12.28 41.42 11.42
C GLY A 17 -12.60 40.67 10.14
N THR A 18 -13.36 41.31 9.25
CA THR A 18 -13.72 40.76 7.93
C THR A 18 -12.47 40.43 7.11
N LEU A 19 -12.40 39.20 6.60
CA LEU A 19 -11.36 38.79 5.66
C LEU A 19 -11.70 39.32 4.27
N ARG A 20 -10.77 40.06 3.65
CA ARG A 20 -10.92 40.53 2.26
C ARG A 20 -11.10 39.37 1.26
N GLU A 21 -10.42 38.26 1.50
CA GLU A 21 -10.51 37.06 0.69
C GLU A 21 -10.22 35.81 1.54
N ALA A 22 -10.97 34.73 1.30
CA ALA A 22 -10.74 33.42 1.87
C ALA A 22 -10.95 32.32 0.81
N HIS A 23 -10.05 31.34 0.80
CA HIS A 23 -10.19 30.09 0.05
C HIS A 23 -9.54 28.96 0.85
N VAL A 24 -9.91 27.71 0.53
CA VAL A 24 -9.27 26.52 1.10
C VAL A 24 -8.34 25.92 0.06
N ARG A 25 -7.09 25.68 0.44
CA ARG A 25 -6.12 24.99 -0.39
C ARG A 25 -6.07 23.52 -0.03
N PHE A 26 -6.28 22.68 -1.03
CA PHE A 26 -6.17 21.23 -0.94
C PHE A 26 -4.81 20.80 -1.47
N ARG A 27 -4.28 19.75 -0.87
CA ARG A 27 -2.93 19.23 -1.03
C ARG A 27 -3.01 17.70 -1.16
N SER A 28 -2.30 17.11 -2.11
CA SER A 28 -2.32 15.66 -2.37
C SER A 28 -1.34 14.95 -1.44
N GLY A 29 -1.61 14.99 -0.14
CA GLY A 29 -0.74 14.39 0.86
C GLY A 29 -1.23 14.55 2.29
N SER A 30 -0.70 13.70 3.15
CA SER A 30 -0.69 13.90 4.59
C SER A 30 0.46 14.84 4.96
N THR A 31 0.37 15.53 6.11
CA THR A 31 1.39 16.49 6.54
C THR A 31 2.79 15.86 6.55
N ASP A 32 2.93 14.64 7.08
CA ASP A 32 4.23 14.02 7.33
C ASP A 32 4.30 12.50 6.99
N LEU A 33 3.29 11.94 6.30
CA LEU A 33 3.18 10.48 6.13
C LEU A 33 3.22 10.00 4.68
N TRP A 34 2.55 10.70 3.77
CA TRP A 34 2.62 10.43 2.34
C TRP A 34 2.31 11.69 1.55
N ARG A 35 2.76 11.73 0.31
CA ARG A 35 2.45 12.81 -0.64
C ARG A 35 2.53 12.31 -2.08
N VAL A 36 1.83 13.02 -2.97
CA VAL A 36 1.92 12.83 -4.42
C VAL A 36 2.56 14.06 -5.04
N VAL A 37 3.65 13.86 -5.77
CA VAL A 37 4.42 14.92 -6.43
C VAL A 37 4.44 14.72 -7.93
N LYS A 38 4.65 15.81 -8.67
CA LYS A 38 4.65 15.81 -10.13
C LYS A 38 5.82 15.06 -10.76
N ASP A 39 7.00 15.20 -10.15
CA ASP A 39 8.26 14.67 -10.66
C ASP A 39 9.32 14.67 -9.55
N ARG A 40 10.36 13.84 -9.72
CA ARG A 40 11.47 13.67 -8.75
C ARG A 40 12.28 14.95 -8.55
N THR A 41 12.34 15.82 -9.55
CA THR A 41 13.22 17.01 -9.54
C THR A 41 12.59 18.17 -8.78
N SER A 42 11.35 18.54 -9.14
CA SER A 42 10.64 19.65 -8.52
C SER A 42 10.07 19.27 -7.17
N GLN A 43 9.77 17.98 -6.96
CA GLN A 43 9.04 17.44 -5.81
C GLN A 43 7.78 18.25 -5.46
N LYS A 44 7.20 18.89 -6.47
CA LYS A 44 6.07 19.79 -6.27
C LYS A 44 4.82 18.96 -6.09
N GLU A 45 4.27 19.00 -4.88
CA GLU A 45 3.00 18.39 -4.55
C GLU A 45 1.85 18.95 -5.41
N TYR A 46 0.90 18.10 -5.78
CA TYR A 46 -0.33 18.57 -6.41
C TYR A 46 -1.16 19.37 -5.40
N ALA A 47 -1.67 20.52 -5.84
CA ALA A 47 -2.50 21.37 -5.01
C ALA A 47 -3.48 22.15 -5.86
N PHE A 48 -4.68 22.38 -5.33
CA PHE A 48 -5.66 23.29 -5.92
C PHE A 48 -6.38 24.07 -4.84
N ASN A 49 -7.02 25.18 -5.22
CA ASN A 49 -7.79 26.02 -4.30
C ASN A 49 -9.29 25.86 -4.57
N SER A 50 -10.11 25.93 -3.53
CA SER A 50 -11.53 26.22 -3.69
C SER A 50 -11.72 27.57 -4.39
N PRO A 51 -12.91 27.85 -4.95
CA PRO A 51 -13.27 29.20 -5.34
C PRO A 51 -13.09 30.17 -4.17
N SER A 52 -12.55 31.36 -4.47
CA SER A 52 -12.40 32.42 -3.48
C SER A 52 -13.74 32.98 -3.03
N ARG A 53 -13.81 33.37 -1.75
CA ARG A 53 -14.88 34.16 -1.14
C ARG A 53 -14.30 35.50 -0.71
N HIS A 54 -15.06 36.57 -0.89
CA HIS A 54 -14.63 37.93 -0.54
C HIS A 54 -15.46 38.47 0.61
N ASP A 55 -14.88 39.42 1.35
CA ASP A 55 -15.53 40.12 2.45
C ASP A 55 -16.18 39.18 3.48
N VAL A 56 -15.43 38.14 3.88
CA VAL A 56 -15.90 37.07 4.76
C VAL A 56 -15.88 37.52 6.22
N SER A 57 -17.07 37.70 6.80
CA SER A 57 -17.27 38.08 8.21
C SER A 57 -17.99 37.01 9.05
N ALA A 58 -18.38 35.88 8.43
CA ALA A 58 -19.13 34.79 9.06
C ALA A 58 -18.82 33.44 8.37
N ASP A 59 -19.30 32.34 8.93
CA ASP A 59 -19.15 30.98 8.38
C ASP A 59 -19.56 30.93 6.90
N GLN A 60 -18.70 30.34 6.07
CA GLN A 60 -18.91 30.20 4.63
C GLN A 60 -19.12 28.74 4.27
N ASN A 61 -20.19 28.45 3.52
CA ASN A 61 -20.37 27.15 2.89
C ASN A 61 -19.70 27.17 1.50
N LEU A 62 -18.70 26.32 1.31
CA LEU A 62 -18.00 26.19 0.02
C LEU A 62 -18.71 25.26 -0.97
N GLY A 63 -19.76 24.56 -0.53
CA GLY A 63 -20.43 23.53 -1.31
C GLY A 63 -19.53 22.30 -1.54
N THR A 64 -19.83 21.54 -2.59
CA THR A 64 -18.97 20.44 -3.02
C THR A 64 -17.78 20.99 -3.80
N VAL A 65 -16.58 20.80 -3.25
CA VAL A 65 -15.33 21.14 -3.93
C VAL A 65 -14.79 19.88 -4.59
N LYS A 66 -14.63 19.89 -5.91
CA LYS A 66 -14.10 18.75 -6.68
C LYS A 66 -12.66 19.01 -7.08
N VAL A 67 -11.85 17.95 -7.00
CA VAL A 67 -10.50 17.96 -7.56
C VAL A 67 -10.60 18.19 -9.08
N PRO A 68 -9.77 19.06 -9.68
CA PRO A 68 -9.74 19.21 -11.13
C PRO A 68 -9.39 17.87 -11.82
N ALA A 69 -10.12 17.51 -12.87
CA ALA A 69 -9.94 16.25 -13.59
C ALA A 69 -8.52 16.03 -14.16
N ALA A 70 -7.73 17.11 -14.31
CA ALA A 70 -6.34 16.99 -14.75
C ALA A 70 -5.39 16.41 -13.69
N MET A 71 -5.81 16.35 -12.43
CA MET A 71 -5.01 15.91 -11.29
C MET A 71 -5.80 15.01 -10.33
N SER A 72 -6.94 14.46 -10.74
CA SER A 72 -7.80 13.62 -9.89
C SER A 72 -7.04 12.42 -9.33
N ASN A 73 -6.18 11.79 -10.13
CA ASN A 73 -5.45 10.59 -9.72
C ASN A 73 -4.48 10.87 -8.56
N ALA A 74 -3.94 12.09 -8.44
CA ALA A 74 -3.13 12.44 -7.28
C ALA A 74 -3.93 12.39 -5.96
N TRP A 75 -5.23 12.69 -6.00
CA TRP A 75 -6.12 12.48 -4.85
C TRP A 75 -6.62 11.05 -4.74
N HIS A 76 -6.84 10.35 -5.86
CA HIS A 76 -7.15 8.91 -5.84
C HIS A 76 -6.07 8.14 -5.08
N ILE A 77 -4.79 8.31 -5.47
CA ILE A 77 -3.64 7.75 -4.75
C ILE A 77 -3.67 8.14 -3.27
N THR A 78 -3.91 9.42 -2.95
CA THR A 78 -3.98 9.90 -1.55
C THR A 78 -5.06 9.16 -0.76
N ASP A 79 -6.23 8.94 -1.34
CA ASP A 79 -7.36 8.26 -0.72
C ASP A 79 -7.08 6.75 -0.59
N THR A 80 -6.50 6.11 -1.60
CA THR A 80 -6.08 4.72 -1.57
C THR A 80 -5.01 4.46 -0.50
N LEU A 81 -4.00 5.34 -0.37
CA LEU A 81 -2.97 5.24 0.67
C LEU A 81 -3.53 5.36 2.09
N ASN A 82 -4.64 6.10 2.28
CA ASN A 82 -5.32 6.13 3.57
C ASN A 82 -5.83 4.73 3.99
N LEU A 83 -6.27 3.90 3.03
CA LEU A 83 -6.76 2.55 3.31
C LEU A 83 -5.65 1.68 3.92
N LEU A 84 -4.45 1.72 3.34
CA LEU A 84 -3.27 1.02 3.88
C LEU A 84 -2.85 1.59 5.24
N TYR A 85 -2.78 2.91 5.36
CA TYR A 85 -2.36 3.58 6.59
C TYR A 85 -3.20 3.18 7.81
N TRP A 86 -4.51 3.01 7.65
CA TRP A 86 -5.38 2.57 8.75
C TRP A 86 -5.21 1.10 9.14
N LYS A 87 -4.50 0.30 8.34
CA LYS A 87 -4.25 -1.12 8.59
C LYS A 87 -2.81 -1.46 9.02
N ARG A 88 -1.89 -0.50 9.03
CA ARG A 88 -0.43 -0.64 9.28
C ARG A 88 0.04 -1.24 10.63
N ASP A 89 -0.86 -1.47 11.58
CA ASP A 89 -0.57 -2.00 12.93
C ASP A 89 0.56 -1.32 13.74
N ASN A 90 0.59 0.02 13.78
CA ASN A 90 1.48 0.75 14.68
C ASN A 90 0.69 1.60 15.70
N PRO A 91 0.28 1.04 16.85
CA PRO A 91 -0.49 1.77 17.86
C PRO A 91 0.36 2.72 18.71
N THR A 92 1.70 2.62 18.64
CA THR A 92 2.62 3.37 19.51
C THR A 92 2.99 4.74 18.98
N SER A 93 2.81 4.97 17.68
CA SER A 93 3.10 6.25 17.03
C SER A 93 2.17 6.49 15.83
N ALA A 94 2.18 7.72 15.31
CA ALA A 94 1.52 8.04 14.05
C ALA A 94 2.30 7.52 12.81
N CYS A 95 3.51 7.00 12.97
CA CYS A 95 4.34 6.55 11.87
C CYS A 95 3.92 5.20 11.31
N TRP A 96 4.51 4.81 10.19
CA TRP A 96 4.13 3.62 9.44
C TRP A 96 4.45 2.34 10.18
N THR A 97 5.67 2.24 10.70
CA THR A 97 6.16 1.06 11.43
C THR A 97 6.79 1.45 12.76
N ARG A 98 7.08 0.46 13.60
CA ARG A 98 7.72 0.67 14.91
C ARG A 98 9.21 1.08 14.81
N HIS A 99 9.81 0.98 13.64
CA HIS A 99 11.19 1.44 13.40
C HIS A 99 11.28 2.97 13.36
N GLN A 100 10.13 3.64 13.30
CA GLN A 100 10.03 5.09 13.20
C GLN A 100 9.53 5.69 14.51
N VAL A 101 10.00 6.89 14.83
CA VAL A 101 9.64 7.63 16.04
C VAL A 101 8.71 8.78 15.72
N THR A 102 7.76 9.06 16.62
CA THR A 102 6.81 10.18 16.46
C THR A 102 7.54 11.49 16.17
N GLY A 103 7.17 12.14 15.06
CA GLY A 103 7.78 13.39 14.60
C GLY A 103 8.96 13.21 13.64
N ALA A 104 9.35 11.96 13.34
CA ALA A 104 10.33 11.60 12.32
C ALA A 104 9.86 10.34 11.56
N CYS A 105 8.61 10.37 11.10
CA CYS A 105 8.08 9.32 10.23
C CYS A 105 8.70 9.47 8.83
N ASP A 106 8.94 8.35 8.14
CA ASP A 106 9.27 8.42 6.72
C ASP A 106 8.03 8.67 5.90
N GLN A 107 8.22 9.45 4.84
CA GLN A 107 7.13 9.92 3.99
C GLN A 107 7.17 9.19 2.65
N LEU A 108 6.21 8.30 2.43
CA LEU A 108 5.99 7.67 1.13
C LEU A 108 5.65 8.72 0.08
N THR A 109 6.48 8.83 -0.97
CA THR A 109 6.28 9.80 -2.04
C THR A 109 5.89 9.10 -3.33
N PHE A 110 4.64 9.25 -3.76
CA PHE A 110 4.24 8.86 -5.12
C PHE A 110 4.65 9.96 -6.09
N VAL A 111 5.54 9.64 -7.01
CA VAL A 111 5.89 10.47 -8.15
C VAL A 111 4.95 10.10 -9.28
N TRP A 112 3.90 10.89 -9.47
CA TRP A 112 2.88 10.64 -10.48
C TRP A 112 2.78 11.77 -11.49
N SER A 113 2.77 11.37 -12.76
CA SER A 113 2.61 12.23 -13.92
C SER A 113 1.47 11.69 -14.78
N ARG A 114 0.55 12.57 -15.21
CA ARG A 114 -0.51 12.19 -16.16
C ARG A 114 0.04 11.71 -17.51
N ARG A 115 1.20 12.21 -17.90
CA ARG A 115 1.84 11.75 -19.13
C ARG A 115 2.49 10.40 -18.82
N GLU A 116 2.17 9.38 -19.61
CA GLU A 116 2.96 8.16 -19.65
C GLU A 116 4.44 8.55 -19.86
N THR A 117 5.27 8.17 -18.90
CA THR A 117 6.71 8.29 -19.03
C THR A 117 7.20 7.21 -19.97
N ASP A 118 8.29 7.46 -20.68
CA ASP A 118 8.96 6.42 -21.49
C ASP A 118 9.57 5.30 -20.60
N GLU A 119 9.40 5.38 -19.27
CA GLU A 119 10.03 4.56 -18.23
C GLU A 119 9.31 3.23 -17.90
N GLY A 120 8.34 2.78 -18.71
CA GLY A 120 7.73 1.44 -18.54
C GLY A 120 6.69 1.36 -17.42
N ALA A 121 6.51 0.17 -16.83
CA ALA A 121 5.57 -0.09 -15.72
C ALA A 121 5.96 0.70 -14.46
N GLY A 122 4.99 0.99 -13.59
CA GLY A 122 5.28 1.65 -12.32
C GLY A 122 6.02 0.72 -11.34
N TYR A 123 6.77 1.30 -10.40
CA TYR A 123 7.62 0.56 -9.47
C TYR A 123 7.91 1.35 -8.18
N PHE A 124 8.19 0.64 -7.09
CA PHE A 124 8.85 1.18 -5.91
C PHE A 124 10.38 1.29 -6.11
N ASP A 125 10.95 2.47 -5.85
CA ASP A 125 12.37 2.78 -6.00
C ASP A 125 13.17 2.32 -4.76
N LEU A 126 13.83 1.17 -4.90
CA LEU A 126 14.63 0.52 -3.85
C LEU A 126 15.94 1.25 -3.51
N ASP A 127 16.32 2.34 -4.22
CA ASP A 127 17.53 3.14 -3.93
C ASP A 127 17.40 4.00 -2.65
N GLY A 128 16.50 3.65 -1.74
CA GLY A 128 16.29 4.33 -0.45
C GLY A 128 15.67 5.72 -0.59
N THR A 129 14.97 6.00 -1.70
CA THR A 129 14.35 7.31 -1.97
C THR A 129 12.98 7.48 -1.33
N ASP A 130 12.35 6.39 -0.86
CA ASP A 130 10.96 6.33 -0.42
C ASP A 130 9.95 6.69 -1.54
N TYR A 131 10.33 6.46 -2.81
CA TYR A 131 9.52 6.85 -3.97
C TYR A 131 8.82 5.66 -4.61
N VAL A 132 7.55 5.86 -4.96
CA VAL A 132 6.88 5.03 -5.98
C VAL A 132 6.79 5.85 -7.25
N ILE A 133 7.23 5.27 -8.36
CA ILE A 133 7.15 5.87 -9.69
C ILE A 133 5.92 5.29 -10.39
N ALA A 134 5.01 6.17 -10.81
CA ALA A 134 3.79 5.78 -11.51
C ALA A 134 3.44 6.81 -12.58
N ALA A 135 2.78 6.38 -13.64
CA ALA A 135 2.39 7.27 -14.72
C ALA A 135 0.99 6.96 -15.26
N GLY A 136 0.39 7.98 -15.87
CA GLY A 136 -0.87 7.86 -16.58
C GLY A 136 -1.98 7.26 -15.73
N ASP A 137 -2.67 6.29 -16.34
CA ASP A 137 -3.87 5.69 -15.81
C ASP A 137 -3.58 4.46 -14.93
N MET A 138 -2.32 4.02 -14.75
CA MET A 138 -1.95 2.91 -13.83
C MET A 138 -2.56 3.08 -12.44
N THR A 139 -2.62 4.33 -11.97
CA THR A 139 -3.16 4.72 -10.66
C THR A 139 -4.69 4.80 -10.63
N ASP A 140 -5.38 4.46 -11.71
CA ASP A 140 -6.82 4.18 -11.70
C ASP A 140 -7.09 2.83 -11.03
N SER A 141 -6.09 1.95 -10.98
CA SER A 141 -6.12 0.76 -10.13
C SER A 141 -5.72 1.08 -8.68
N GLU A 142 -6.65 0.83 -7.76
CA GLU A 142 -6.36 0.84 -6.32
C GLU A 142 -5.40 -0.31 -5.95
N HIS A 143 -5.52 -1.46 -6.61
CA HIS A 143 -4.63 -2.60 -6.40
C HIS A 143 -3.19 -2.27 -6.75
N PHE A 144 -2.94 -1.67 -7.93
CA PHE A 144 -1.61 -1.19 -8.31
C PHE A 144 -1.04 -0.20 -7.29
N THR A 145 -1.84 0.81 -6.90
CA THR A 145 -1.39 1.82 -5.94
C THR A 145 -1.04 1.19 -4.58
N LEU A 146 -1.83 0.22 -4.11
CA LEU A 146 -1.58 -0.48 -2.86
C LEU A 146 -0.42 -1.48 -2.97
N HIS A 147 -0.26 -2.14 -4.10
CA HIS A 147 0.82 -3.08 -4.39
C HIS A 147 2.17 -2.35 -4.31
N GLU A 148 2.34 -1.24 -5.03
CA GLU A 148 3.58 -0.45 -4.96
C GLU A 148 3.83 0.17 -3.57
N ALA A 149 2.75 0.61 -2.90
CA ALA A 149 2.85 1.08 -1.53
C ALA A 149 3.22 -0.04 -0.55
N ALA A 150 2.87 -1.29 -0.86
CA ALA A 150 3.17 -2.46 -0.05
C ALA A 150 4.63 -2.87 -0.17
N HIS A 151 5.27 -2.72 -1.33
CA HIS A 151 6.73 -2.85 -1.47
C HIS A 151 7.46 -1.87 -0.54
N TRP A 152 7.07 -0.59 -0.58
CA TRP A 152 7.61 0.40 0.37
C TRP A 152 7.28 0.04 1.83
N PHE A 153 6.07 -0.45 2.11
CA PHE A 153 5.69 -0.82 3.47
C PHE A 153 6.50 -2.02 3.98
N GLN A 154 6.77 -3.02 3.15
CA GLN A 154 7.65 -4.15 3.45
C GLN A 154 9.07 -3.67 3.74
N TRP A 155 9.61 -2.79 2.90
CA TRP A 155 10.90 -2.12 3.13
C TRP A 155 10.95 -1.43 4.50
N GLN A 156 9.88 -0.73 4.89
CA GLN A 156 9.79 -0.07 6.20
C GLN A 156 9.58 -1.03 7.38
N LEU A 157 8.95 -2.18 7.15
CA LEU A 157 8.85 -3.25 8.14
C LEU A 157 10.23 -3.85 8.37
N TYR A 158 11.02 -4.04 7.33
CA TYR A 158 12.35 -4.63 7.45
C TYR A 158 13.44 -3.62 7.85
N GLY A 159 13.05 -2.44 8.35
CA GLY A 159 14.03 -1.43 8.77
C GLY A 159 14.93 -0.95 7.63
N ARG A 160 14.41 -0.94 6.39
CA ARG A 160 15.11 -0.56 5.15
C ARG A 160 16.11 -1.59 4.64
N ASP A 161 15.80 -2.87 4.82
CA ASP A 161 16.64 -3.99 4.42
C ASP A 161 15.79 -5.08 3.75
N LEU A 162 15.19 -4.76 2.61
CA LEU A 162 14.44 -5.73 1.81
C LEU A 162 15.42 -6.67 1.08
N PRO A 163 15.17 -7.98 1.04
CA PRO A 163 16.02 -8.91 0.28
C PRO A 163 16.14 -8.51 -1.19
N GLU A 164 17.31 -8.80 -1.78
CA GLU A 164 17.53 -8.61 -3.21
C GLU A 164 16.62 -9.56 -4.00
N ALA A 165 15.60 -9.02 -4.66
CA ALA A 165 14.71 -9.79 -5.53
C ALA A 165 15.44 -10.25 -6.79
N THR A 166 15.54 -11.57 -6.99
CA THR A 166 16.18 -12.17 -8.16
C THR A 166 15.15 -12.65 -9.18
N ASN A 167 15.48 -12.62 -10.47
CA ASN A 167 14.60 -13.08 -11.58
C ASN A 167 13.18 -12.48 -11.52
N CYS A 168 13.06 -11.19 -11.22
CA CYS A 168 11.78 -10.52 -10.98
C CYS A 168 11.29 -9.64 -12.14
N ASP A 169 11.97 -9.65 -13.29
CA ASP A 169 11.52 -8.93 -14.49
C ASP A 169 11.73 -9.80 -15.76
N PRO A 170 10.65 -10.22 -16.47
CA PRO A 170 9.25 -10.07 -16.06
C PRO A 170 8.85 -11.11 -14.99
N HIS A 171 7.84 -10.79 -14.18
CA HIS A 171 7.15 -11.74 -13.31
C HIS A 171 5.64 -11.74 -13.58
N PHE A 172 4.94 -12.79 -13.15
CA PHE A 172 3.49 -12.94 -13.33
C PHE A 172 2.88 -13.64 -12.11
N ILE A 173 1.64 -13.31 -11.77
CA ILE A 173 0.92 -13.83 -10.60
C ILE A 173 0.96 -15.37 -10.54
N GLU A 174 0.78 -16.03 -11.68
CA GLU A 174 0.62 -17.48 -11.80
C GLU A 174 1.89 -18.23 -12.21
N LYS A 175 2.99 -17.53 -12.50
CA LYS A 175 4.23 -18.14 -13.04
C LYS A 175 5.37 -18.11 -12.04
N ARG A 176 6.26 -19.09 -12.17
CA ARG A 176 7.49 -19.18 -11.40
C ARG A 176 8.45 -18.03 -11.75
N SER A 177 9.00 -17.39 -10.72
CA SER A 177 10.08 -16.40 -10.81
C SER A 177 11.28 -16.85 -9.97
N SER A 178 11.35 -16.45 -8.70
CA SER A 178 12.28 -16.91 -7.67
C SER A 178 11.60 -16.84 -6.31
N THR A 179 12.14 -17.50 -5.28
CA THR A 179 11.58 -17.41 -3.92
C THR A 179 11.60 -15.98 -3.38
N THR A 180 12.67 -15.23 -3.65
CA THR A 180 12.81 -13.81 -3.25
C THR A 180 11.79 -12.91 -3.95
N CYS A 181 11.62 -13.05 -5.27
CA CYS A 181 10.65 -12.26 -6.03
C CYS A 181 9.21 -12.63 -5.65
N ALA A 182 8.89 -13.93 -5.57
CA ALA A 182 7.56 -14.38 -5.18
C ALA A 182 7.19 -13.95 -3.75
N TRP A 183 8.17 -13.81 -2.86
CA TRP A 183 7.95 -13.29 -1.53
C TRP A 183 7.58 -11.80 -1.51
N THR A 184 8.36 -10.96 -2.19
CA THR A 184 8.10 -9.51 -2.22
C THR A 184 6.83 -9.18 -3.00
N GLU A 185 6.65 -9.77 -4.18
CA GLU A 185 5.45 -9.56 -5.02
C GLU A 185 4.21 -10.18 -4.38
N GLY A 186 4.34 -11.38 -3.80
CA GLY A 186 3.23 -12.05 -3.13
C GLY A 186 2.76 -11.30 -1.89
N PHE A 187 3.69 -10.69 -1.13
CA PHE A 187 3.34 -9.79 -0.03
C PHE A 187 2.62 -8.53 -0.53
N ALA A 188 3.06 -7.95 -1.63
CA ALA A 188 2.45 -6.75 -2.20
C ALA A 188 1.02 -7.01 -2.71
N ASP A 189 0.82 -8.10 -3.46
CA ASP A 189 -0.50 -8.54 -3.95
C ASP A 189 -1.45 -8.85 -2.79
N ALA A 190 -1.00 -9.64 -1.81
CA ALA A 190 -1.80 -9.95 -0.64
C ALA A 190 -2.15 -8.71 0.18
N THR A 191 -1.23 -7.75 0.29
CA THR A 191 -1.49 -6.48 0.98
C THR A 191 -2.59 -5.70 0.30
N ALA A 192 -2.52 -5.53 -1.03
CA ALA A 192 -3.54 -4.84 -1.79
C ALA A 192 -4.93 -5.47 -1.62
N ALA A 193 -5.02 -6.79 -1.85
CA ALA A 193 -6.26 -7.55 -1.70
C ALA A 193 -6.80 -7.52 -0.26
N TYR A 194 -5.94 -7.69 0.75
CA TYR A 194 -6.34 -7.62 2.16
C TYR A 194 -6.85 -6.22 2.56
N VAL A 195 -6.22 -5.16 2.05
CA VAL A 195 -6.63 -3.79 2.32
C VAL A 195 -8.02 -3.52 1.75
N LEU A 196 -8.26 -3.92 0.49
CA LEU A 196 -9.54 -3.75 -0.20
C LEU A 196 -10.62 -4.74 0.25
N GLY A 197 -10.23 -5.83 0.90
CA GLY A 197 -11.13 -6.86 1.41
C GLY A 197 -11.66 -7.78 0.30
N ASP A 198 -10.82 -8.06 -0.70
CA ASP A 198 -11.10 -8.98 -1.79
C ASP A 198 -9.98 -10.04 -1.95
N TYR A 199 -10.03 -10.82 -3.03
CA TYR A 199 -9.13 -11.94 -3.31
C TYR A 199 -8.69 -11.92 -4.78
N ARG A 200 -8.37 -10.73 -5.29
CA ARG A 200 -8.05 -10.50 -6.70
C ARG A 200 -7.11 -9.31 -6.85
N TYR A 201 -6.56 -9.16 -8.05
CA TYR A 201 -5.94 -7.95 -8.56
C TYR A 201 -6.84 -7.35 -9.65
N VAL A 202 -6.99 -6.03 -9.67
CA VAL A 202 -7.72 -5.31 -10.74
C VAL A 202 -6.77 -4.32 -11.40
N ASP A 203 -6.56 -4.41 -12.71
CA ASP A 203 -5.72 -3.49 -13.48
C ASP A 203 -6.42 -2.15 -13.77
N GLU A 204 -5.70 -1.19 -14.36
CA GLU A 204 -6.22 0.13 -14.70
C GLU A 204 -7.38 0.13 -15.69
N THR A 205 -7.53 -0.95 -16.47
CA THR A 205 -8.63 -1.13 -17.42
C THR A 205 -9.87 -1.78 -16.78
N GLY A 206 -9.75 -2.21 -15.52
CA GLY A 206 -10.76 -2.98 -14.80
C GLY A 206 -10.69 -4.49 -15.08
N GLY A 207 -9.61 -4.97 -15.73
CA GLY A 207 -9.33 -6.39 -15.90
C GLY A 207 -9.00 -7.03 -14.56
N GLU A 208 -9.56 -8.20 -14.29
CA GLU A 208 -9.43 -8.87 -12.99
C GLU A 208 -8.59 -10.16 -13.12
N THR A 209 -7.62 -10.32 -12.23
CA THR A 209 -6.89 -11.57 -12.02
C THR A 209 -7.24 -12.10 -10.64
N SER A 210 -7.87 -13.27 -10.57
CA SER A 210 -8.19 -13.91 -9.29
C SER A 210 -6.91 -14.41 -8.62
N LEU A 211 -6.80 -14.21 -7.30
CA LEU A 211 -5.78 -14.87 -6.50
C LEU A 211 -6.27 -16.25 -6.03
N GLU A 212 -7.55 -16.60 -6.16
CA GLU A 212 -8.07 -17.90 -5.70
C GLU A 212 -7.40 -19.03 -6.47
N ASN A 213 -6.66 -19.89 -5.75
CA ASN A 213 -5.91 -20.97 -6.37
C ASN A 213 -5.75 -22.19 -5.45
N ASP A 214 -5.57 -23.36 -6.06
CA ASP A 214 -5.24 -24.62 -5.43
C ASP A 214 -4.38 -25.50 -6.37
N ALA A 215 -4.07 -26.73 -5.95
CA ALA A 215 -3.28 -27.67 -6.74
C ALA A 215 -3.89 -28.05 -8.11
N THR A 216 -5.15 -27.72 -8.36
CA THR A 216 -5.89 -28.02 -9.59
C THR A 216 -6.14 -26.81 -10.47
N THR A 217 -5.82 -25.59 -10.01
CA THR A 217 -5.97 -24.37 -10.80
C THR A 217 -5.15 -24.46 -12.09
N PRO A 218 -5.80 -24.41 -13.27
CA PRO A 218 -5.12 -24.51 -14.56
C PRO A 218 -4.10 -23.40 -14.74
N ASP A 219 -3.00 -23.71 -15.44
CA ASP A 219 -1.97 -22.74 -15.85
C ASP A 219 -1.19 -22.05 -14.72
N TRP A 220 -1.38 -22.47 -13.47
CA TRP A 220 -0.59 -22.02 -12.32
C TRP A 220 0.58 -22.96 -12.03
N ASP A 221 1.79 -22.41 -11.98
CA ASP A 221 2.96 -23.16 -11.53
C ASP A 221 2.83 -23.51 -10.03
N PRO A 222 3.49 -24.60 -9.55
CA PRO A 222 3.48 -24.97 -8.14
C PRO A 222 4.64 -24.36 -7.34
N GLY A 223 4.47 -24.22 -6.03
CA GLY A 223 5.52 -23.89 -5.08
C GLY A 223 5.63 -22.41 -4.71
N ASP A 224 6.59 -22.11 -3.83
CA ASP A 224 6.84 -20.81 -3.21
C ASP A 224 7.62 -19.82 -4.10
N GLU A 225 8.01 -20.25 -5.29
CA GLU A 225 8.59 -19.39 -6.34
C GLU A 225 7.50 -18.72 -7.21
N VAL A 226 6.22 -18.85 -6.86
CA VAL A 226 5.07 -18.26 -7.58
C VAL A 226 4.37 -17.24 -6.68
N GLN A 227 4.41 -15.96 -7.04
CA GLN A 227 3.93 -14.88 -6.17
C GLN A 227 2.46 -15.04 -5.76
N GLY A 228 1.60 -15.52 -6.67
CA GLY A 228 0.19 -15.74 -6.35
C GLY A 228 -0.01 -16.88 -5.34
N ARG A 229 0.86 -17.90 -5.30
CA ARG A 229 0.77 -18.97 -4.30
C ARG A 229 1.16 -18.45 -2.92
N VAL A 230 2.20 -17.61 -2.87
CA VAL A 230 2.61 -16.91 -1.65
C VAL A 230 1.54 -15.94 -1.18
N GLY A 231 1.02 -15.10 -2.08
CA GLY A 231 0.01 -14.09 -1.77
C GLY A 231 -1.30 -14.70 -1.26
N SER A 232 -1.81 -15.75 -1.91
CA SER A 232 -3.01 -16.46 -1.46
C SER A 232 -2.80 -17.16 -0.12
N SER A 233 -1.63 -17.75 0.09
CA SER A 233 -1.27 -18.31 1.39
C SER A 233 -1.31 -17.25 2.50
N LEU A 234 -0.79 -16.05 2.25
CA LEU A 234 -0.83 -14.95 3.21
C LEU A 234 -2.28 -14.50 3.48
N LEU A 235 -3.10 -14.33 2.44
CA LEU A 235 -4.51 -13.96 2.60
C LEU A 235 -5.28 -14.97 3.46
N ASP A 236 -5.07 -16.27 3.24
CA ASP A 236 -5.73 -17.34 4.00
C ASP A 236 -5.21 -17.45 5.43
N LEU A 237 -3.90 -17.20 5.64
CA LEU A 237 -3.33 -17.11 6.98
C LEU A 237 -3.95 -15.93 7.77
N TRP A 238 -4.18 -14.79 7.11
CA TRP A 238 -4.72 -13.56 7.69
C TRP A 238 -6.24 -13.49 7.72
N ALA A 239 -6.92 -14.44 7.07
CA ALA A 239 -8.37 -14.49 6.98
C ALA A 239 -9.03 -14.44 8.35
N LYS A 240 -10.30 -14.02 8.43
CA LYS A 240 -11.03 -13.84 9.70
C LYS A 240 -11.03 -15.09 10.58
N ASP A 241 -11.06 -16.26 9.97
CA ASP A 241 -10.99 -17.60 10.56
C ASP A 241 -9.62 -18.27 10.38
N GLY A 242 -8.65 -17.54 9.82
CA GLY A 242 -7.28 -17.97 9.64
C GLY A 242 -6.50 -18.10 10.97
N PRO A 243 -5.42 -18.90 10.97
CA PRO A 243 -4.65 -19.23 12.17
C PRO A 243 -3.89 -18.03 12.78
N ASP A 244 -3.76 -16.91 12.07
CA ASP A 244 -3.00 -15.74 12.54
C ASP A 244 -3.83 -14.79 13.42
N GLY A 245 -5.03 -15.22 13.82
CA GLY A 245 -5.89 -14.48 14.75
C GLY A 245 -6.87 -13.54 14.05
N GLY A 246 -7.26 -13.86 12.81
CA GLY A 246 -8.32 -13.15 12.10
C GLY A 246 -7.89 -11.87 11.41
N ASN A 247 -6.58 -11.60 11.29
CA ASN A 247 -6.00 -10.42 10.64
C ASN A 247 -4.48 -10.55 10.47
N TRP A 248 -3.87 -9.63 9.72
CA TRP A 248 -2.42 -9.61 9.44
C TRP A 248 -1.54 -8.97 10.54
N LYS A 249 -2.10 -8.46 11.64
CA LYS A 249 -1.35 -7.63 12.61
C LYS A 249 -0.19 -8.38 13.25
N ARG A 250 -0.37 -9.69 13.49
CA ARG A 250 0.70 -10.53 14.05
C ARG A 250 1.83 -10.73 13.04
N THR A 251 1.52 -10.88 11.75
CA THR A 251 2.49 -10.91 10.67
C THR A 251 3.26 -9.60 10.58
N LEU A 252 2.59 -8.44 10.60
CA LEU A 252 3.27 -7.14 10.57
C LEU A 252 4.24 -6.95 11.75
N ARG A 253 3.83 -7.35 12.97
CA ARG A 253 4.72 -7.32 14.14
C ARG A 253 5.89 -8.28 14.02
N LEU A 254 5.68 -9.44 13.41
CA LEU A 254 6.74 -10.41 13.16
C LEU A 254 7.73 -9.88 12.13
N MET A 255 7.26 -9.42 10.98
CA MET A 255 8.10 -8.87 9.90
C MET A 255 8.94 -7.67 10.37
N ALA A 256 8.40 -6.86 11.28
CA ALA A 256 9.18 -5.78 11.91
C ALA A 256 10.23 -6.25 12.94
N ALA A 257 10.20 -7.53 13.33
CA ALA A 257 11.12 -8.14 14.29
C ALA A 257 12.19 -8.97 13.60
N GLU A 258 11.72 -9.82 12.70
CA GLU A 258 12.49 -10.83 11.99
C GLU A 258 12.24 -10.60 10.49
N PRO A 259 13.08 -9.81 9.82
CA PRO A 259 13.06 -9.70 8.37
C PRO A 259 13.38 -11.05 7.73
N SER A 260 12.52 -11.49 6.81
CA SER A 260 12.69 -12.76 6.07
C SER A 260 13.17 -12.50 4.63
N ASP A 261 14.17 -13.26 4.18
CA ASP A 261 14.69 -13.23 2.81
C ASP A 261 13.68 -13.81 1.80
N ASP A 262 12.91 -14.82 2.22
CA ASP A 262 11.87 -15.46 1.41
C ASP A 262 10.69 -16.00 2.23
N PHE A 263 9.68 -16.54 1.54
CA PHE A 263 8.48 -17.08 2.19
C PHE A 263 8.78 -18.33 3.03
N ARG A 264 9.84 -19.08 2.71
CA ARG A 264 10.23 -20.28 3.46
C ARG A 264 10.83 -19.91 4.81
N GLU A 265 11.72 -18.92 4.84
CA GLU A 265 12.27 -18.39 6.08
C GLU A 265 11.17 -17.80 6.95
N TYR A 266 10.32 -16.92 6.38
CA TYR A 266 9.14 -16.38 7.05
C TYR A 266 8.33 -17.51 7.70
N PHE A 267 8.00 -18.54 6.92
CA PHE A 267 7.09 -19.57 7.38
C PHE A 267 7.73 -20.53 8.39
N THR A 268 8.97 -20.94 8.18
CA THR A 268 9.59 -22.05 8.94
C THR A 268 10.49 -21.61 10.08
N VAL A 269 11.05 -20.40 10.00
CA VAL A 269 12.00 -19.84 10.97
C VAL A 269 11.35 -18.72 11.78
N ASP A 270 10.77 -17.72 11.13
CA ASP A 270 10.36 -16.49 11.80
C ASP A 270 9.01 -16.61 12.50
N ARG A 271 8.02 -17.29 11.88
CA ARG A 271 6.70 -17.54 12.50
C ARG A 271 6.80 -18.13 13.93
N PRO A 272 7.66 -19.14 14.20
CA PRO A 272 7.95 -19.61 15.55
C PRO A 272 8.47 -18.55 16.54
N GLU A 273 9.22 -17.55 16.09
CA GLU A 273 9.81 -16.49 16.91
C GLU A 273 8.83 -15.36 17.25
N ALA A 274 7.66 -15.32 16.59
CA ALA A 274 6.60 -14.38 16.94
C ALA A 274 6.20 -14.50 18.43
N ASN A 275 5.70 -13.41 19.02
CA ASN A 275 5.23 -13.40 20.41
C ASN A 275 3.73 -13.01 20.53
N PRO A 276 2.82 -13.96 20.84
CA PRO A 276 3.06 -15.40 20.93
C PRO A 276 3.39 -16.02 19.55
N PRO A 277 3.94 -17.25 19.49
CA PRO A 277 4.33 -17.90 18.24
C PRO A 277 3.17 -18.05 17.24
N LEU A 278 3.45 -17.86 15.97
CA LEU A 278 2.55 -18.21 14.87
C LEU A 278 2.81 -19.67 14.49
N THR A 279 1.74 -20.46 14.32
CA THR A 279 1.88 -21.89 14.02
C THR A 279 2.39 -22.09 12.58
N THR A 280 3.23 -23.11 12.42
CA THR A 280 3.75 -23.63 11.14
C THR A 280 3.17 -25.01 10.81
N ARG A 281 2.21 -25.48 11.63
CA ARG A 281 1.59 -26.80 11.59
C ARG A 281 0.07 -26.70 11.62
N GLY A 282 -0.60 -27.82 11.34
CA GLY A 282 -2.07 -27.90 11.29
C GLY A 282 -2.59 -26.97 10.21
N ALA A 283 -3.62 -26.17 10.53
CA ALA A 283 -4.26 -25.27 9.58
C ALA A 283 -3.28 -24.37 8.79
N ALA A 284 -2.21 -23.85 9.43
CA ALA A 284 -1.24 -23.04 8.71
C ALA A 284 -0.45 -23.83 7.66
N ARG A 285 -0.11 -25.10 7.95
CA ARG A 285 0.53 -25.98 6.96
C ARG A 285 -0.46 -26.37 5.87
N ASP A 286 -1.69 -26.71 6.26
CA ASP A 286 -2.74 -27.11 5.32
C ASP A 286 -3.02 -26.00 4.30
N ILE A 287 -3.03 -24.73 4.73
CA ILE A 287 -3.15 -23.54 3.84
C ILE A 287 -2.03 -23.52 2.79
N ILE A 288 -0.76 -23.52 3.21
CA ILE A 288 0.34 -23.41 2.23
C ILE A 288 0.38 -24.63 1.30
N THR A 289 0.05 -25.83 1.80
CA THR A 289 -0.02 -27.05 1.00
C THR A 289 -1.17 -27.03 0.00
N GLN A 290 -2.32 -26.43 0.35
CA GLN A 290 -3.43 -26.21 -0.59
C GLN A 290 -2.98 -25.35 -1.78
N HIS A 291 -2.13 -24.35 -1.53
CA HIS A 291 -1.49 -23.52 -2.55
C HIS A 291 -0.19 -24.12 -3.10
N THR A 292 0.01 -25.44 -2.97
CA THR A 292 1.15 -26.20 -3.54
C THR A 292 2.54 -25.87 -2.96
N ILE A 293 2.60 -25.22 -1.80
CA ILE A 293 3.84 -24.95 -1.06
C ILE A 293 4.03 -26.03 0.02
N ASP A 294 5.19 -26.68 0.05
CA ASP A 294 5.51 -27.74 1.03
C ASP A 294 6.93 -27.59 1.56
N TYR A 295 7.07 -27.61 2.90
CA TYR A 295 8.31 -27.40 3.65
C TYR A 295 8.59 -28.53 4.66
#